data_AF-A0A395HTT0-F1
#
_entry.id   AF-A0A395HTT0-F1
#
_cell.length_a   1.000
_cell.length_b   1.000
_cell.length_c   1.000
_cell.angle_alpha   90.00
_cell.angle_beta   90.00
_cell.angle_gamma   90.00
#
_symmetry.space_group_name_H-M   'P 1'
#
loop_
_entity.id
_entity.type
_entity.pdbx_description
1 polymer ?
#
loop_
_entity_poly.entity_id
_entity_poly.type
_entity_poly.pdbx_seq_one_letter_code
_entity_poly.pdbx_strand_id
1 'polypeptide(L)'
;MAQMLPKGVLNHWNKLIAFTVTKAAPAFVASAGLLSNMSSSLPRIGKSLDPEGSERCLATYGMSVEAVETLDKLTMEYLFSENSTGINDEAVVCLKKGPQGLWGACEDLPAYIRQLVQSEQEHRQQHPQTEALQLKAVFADKDSMIGPKGQKYFEHCFTQADLGGAMSFESVVVPDTDHDSIWSTRTGVLEKLMWDIKKIAQ
;
A
#
# COMPACT_ATOMS: atom_id res chain seq x y z
N MET A 1 -2.91 -8.23 -15.49
CA MET A 1 -3.73 -9.43 -15.21
C MET A 1 -5.03 -9.10 -14.49
N ALA A 2 -5.04 -8.32 -13.41
CA ALA A 2 -6.28 -7.98 -12.68
C ALA A 2 -7.33 -7.19 -13.50
N GLN A 3 -6.91 -6.36 -14.46
CA GLN A 3 -7.83 -5.70 -15.40
C GLN A 3 -8.60 -6.67 -16.32
N MET A 4 -8.16 -7.93 -16.46
CA MET A 4 -8.86 -8.94 -17.26
C MET A 4 -9.98 -9.66 -16.48
N LEU A 5 -10.11 -9.44 -15.17
CA LEU A 5 -11.17 -10.06 -14.36
C LEU A 5 -12.58 -9.61 -14.79
N PRO A 6 -13.56 -10.50 -15.02
CA PRO A 6 -14.92 -10.09 -15.31
C PRO A 6 -15.53 -9.26 -14.17
N LYS A 7 -16.35 -8.25 -14.46
CA LYS A 7 -16.98 -7.40 -13.44
C LYS A 7 -17.80 -8.22 -12.42
N GLY A 8 -18.45 -9.30 -12.84
CA GLY A 8 -19.20 -10.19 -11.95
C GLY A 8 -18.37 -10.90 -10.88
N VAL A 9 -17.06 -11.09 -11.14
CA VAL A 9 -16.11 -11.63 -10.15
C VAL A 9 -15.84 -10.60 -9.05
N LEU A 10 -15.82 -9.30 -9.38
CA LEU A 10 -15.56 -8.23 -8.42
C LEU A 10 -16.66 -8.11 -7.36
N ASN A 11 -17.92 -8.39 -7.72
CA ASN A 11 -19.04 -8.40 -6.78
C ASN A 11 -18.91 -9.49 -5.68
N HIS A 12 -17.97 -10.42 -5.83
CA HIS A 12 -17.71 -11.52 -4.90
C HIS A 12 -16.25 -11.58 -4.47
N TRP A 13 -15.48 -10.51 -4.72
CA TRP A 13 -14.04 -10.46 -4.48
C TRP A 13 -13.69 -10.69 -3.00
N ASN A 14 -14.48 -10.11 -2.10
CA ASN A 14 -14.37 -10.31 -0.66
C ASN A 14 -14.49 -11.78 -0.25
N LYS A 15 -15.42 -12.53 -0.86
CA LYS A 15 -15.61 -13.97 -0.58
C LYS A 15 -14.42 -14.78 -1.09
N LEU A 16 -13.86 -14.43 -2.25
CA LEU A 16 -12.68 -15.10 -2.81
C LEU A 16 -11.44 -14.88 -1.95
N ILE A 17 -11.19 -13.65 -1.50
CA ILE A 17 -10.07 -13.35 -0.61
C ILE A 17 -10.30 -14.01 0.75
N ALA A 18 -11.48 -13.84 1.36
CA ALA A 18 -11.78 -14.42 2.67
C ALA A 18 -11.64 -15.95 2.66
N PHE A 19 -12.12 -16.63 1.61
CA PHE A 19 -11.91 -18.08 1.46
C PHE A 19 -10.43 -18.43 1.40
N THR A 20 -9.64 -17.69 0.62
CA THR A 20 -8.20 -17.95 0.47
C THR A 20 -7.45 -17.76 1.79
N VAL A 21 -7.69 -16.64 2.47
CA VAL A 21 -7.02 -16.29 3.73
C VAL A 21 -7.46 -17.22 4.87
N THR A 22 -8.75 -17.47 5.03
CA THR A 22 -9.27 -18.19 6.21
C THR A 22 -9.34 -19.72 6.04
N LYS A 23 -9.46 -20.23 4.81
CA LYS A 23 -9.64 -21.67 4.54
C LYS A 23 -8.48 -22.31 3.79
N ALA A 24 -7.77 -21.56 2.99
CA ALA A 24 -6.78 -22.12 2.07
C ALA A 24 -5.33 -21.89 2.51
N ALA A 25 -5.03 -20.81 3.25
CA ALA A 25 -3.70 -20.59 3.85
C ALA A 25 -3.24 -21.74 4.78
N PRO A 26 -4.10 -22.41 5.57
CA PRO A 26 -3.70 -23.60 6.33
C PRO A 26 -3.63 -24.90 5.49
N ALA A 27 -4.19 -24.93 4.27
CA ALA A 27 -4.41 -26.17 3.49
C ALA A 27 -3.64 -26.26 2.16
N PHE A 28 -2.91 -25.22 1.75
CA PHE A 28 -2.17 -25.20 0.48
C PHE A 28 -0.80 -25.91 0.53
N VAL A 29 -0.78 -27.17 0.96
CA VAL A 29 0.34 -28.10 0.71
C VAL A 29 0.02 -29.06 -0.46
N ALA A 30 -1.23 -29.15 -0.92
CA ALA A 30 -1.66 -30.19 -1.85
C ALA A 30 -2.49 -29.68 -3.05
N SER A 31 -1.87 -28.97 -4.01
CA SER A 31 -2.22 -29.02 -5.45
C SER A 31 -1.39 -28.02 -6.28
N ALA A 32 -0.21 -28.45 -6.69
CA ALA A 32 0.66 -27.70 -7.61
C ALA A 32 0.17 -27.89 -9.06
N GLY A 33 -0.21 -26.82 -9.75
CA GLY A 33 -0.38 -26.88 -11.21
C GLY A 33 -1.11 -25.71 -11.86
N LEU A 34 -2.13 -25.13 -11.22
CA LEU A 34 -3.00 -24.13 -11.87
C LEU A 34 -3.03 -22.75 -11.18
N LEU A 35 -2.39 -22.57 -10.03
CA LEU A 35 -2.51 -21.34 -9.22
C LEU A 35 -1.24 -20.46 -9.14
N SER A 36 -0.16 -20.81 -9.86
CA SER A 36 1.09 -20.03 -9.81
C SER A 36 0.91 -18.57 -10.23
N ASN A 37 -0.04 -18.28 -11.12
CA ASN A 37 -0.25 -16.94 -11.68
C ASN A 37 -1.18 -16.05 -10.83
N MET A 38 -1.87 -16.59 -9.81
CA MET A 38 -2.63 -15.81 -8.83
C MET A 38 -1.87 -15.62 -7.52
N SER A 39 -0.82 -16.42 -7.28
CA SER A 39 -0.05 -16.41 -6.04
C SER A 39 0.69 -15.10 -5.75
N SER A 40 1.01 -14.30 -6.78
CA SER A 40 1.68 -13.02 -6.59
C SER A 40 0.77 -11.95 -5.99
N SER A 41 -0.55 -12.05 -6.15
CA SER A 41 -1.54 -11.07 -5.66
C SER A 41 -2.22 -11.50 -4.36
N LEU A 42 -1.75 -12.59 -3.75
CA LEU A 42 -2.23 -13.06 -2.45
C LEU A 42 -1.33 -12.51 -1.35
N PRO A 43 -1.89 -12.13 -0.19
CA PRO A 43 -1.10 -11.66 0.91
C PRO A 43 -0.06 -12.70 1.32
N ARG A 44 1.23 -12.34 1.32
CA ARG A 44 2.27 -13.22 1.86
C ARG A 44 2.27 -13.09 3.37
N ILE A 45 1.58 -14.01 4.04
CA ILE A 45 1.65 -14.13 5.49
C ILE A 45 2.98 -14.81 5.86
N GLY A 46 3.90 -14.04 6.45
CA GLY A 46 5.06 -14.56 7.17
C GLY A 46 6.25 -14.97 6.30
N LYS A 47 7.18 -14.04 6.08
CA LYS A 47 8.59 -14.42 5.87
C LYS A 47 9.25 -14.51 7.25
N SER A 48 9.76 -15.69 7.60
CA SER A 48 10.55 -15.94 8.82
C SER A 48 11.61 -14.85 9.01
N LEU A 49 11.70 -14.31 10.23
CA LEU A 49 12.69 -13.30 10.59
C LEU A 49 14.14 -13.80 10.44
N ASP A 50 15.03 -12.88 10.04
CA ASP A 50 16.46 -13.03 10.31
C ASP A 50 16.73 -12.78 11.82
N PRO A 51 17.89 -13.21 12.35
CA PRO A 51 18.22 -13.04 13.77
C PRO A 51 18.27 -11.58 14.26
N GLU A 52 18.62 -10.60 13.43
CA GLU A 52 18.68 -9.18 13.81
C GLU A 52 17.29 -8.58 13.98
N GLY A 53 16.33 -8.99 13.14
CA GLY A 53 14.94 -8.56 13.29
C GLY A 53 14.26 -9.12 14.56
N SER A 54 14.81 -10.19 15.13
CA SER A 54 14.34 -10.78 16.40
C SER A 54 14.68 -9.92 17.62
N GLU A 55 15.90 -9.39 17.71
CA GLU A 55 16.29 -8.47 18.78
C GLU A 55 15.50 -7.16 18.72
N ARG A 56 15.21 -6.66 17.51
CA ARG A 56 14.46 -5.42 17.32
C ARG A 56 12.99 -5.54 17.76
N CYS A 57 12.35 -6.68 17.53
CA CYS A 57 10.98 -6.94 18.01
C CYS A 57 10.87 -6.90 19.54
N LEU A 58 11.79 -7.58 20.23
CA LEU A 58 11.86 -7.61 21.69
C LEU A 58 12.15 -6.22 22.27
N ALA A 59 13.06 -5.46 21.65
CA ALA A 59 13.42 -4.12 22.10
C ALA A 59 12.30 -3.09 21.90
N THR A 60 11.58 -3.12 20.77
CA THR A 60 10.57 -2.10 20.44
C THR A 60 9.23 -2.38 21.12
N TYR A 61 8.78 -3.63 21.21
CA TYR A 61 7.42 -3.96 21.64
C TYR A 61 7.36 -4.85 22.90
N GLY A 62 8.50 -5.33 23.40
CA GLY A 62 8.53 -6.30 24.50
C GLY A 62 7.90 -7.65 24.14
N MET A 63 7.74 -7.93 22.84
CA MET A 63 7.13 -9.15 22.31
C MET A 63 8.17 -10.00 21.60
N SER A 64 8.04 -11.33 21.72
CA SER A 64 8.85 -12.23 20.90
C SER A 64 8.42 -12.15 19.43
N VAL A 65 9.33 -12.54 18.55
CA VAL A 65 9.08 -12.68 17.11
C VAL A 65 7.84 -13.50 16.81
N GLU A 66 7.74 -14.65 17.47
CA GLU A 66 6.66 -15.60 17.28
C GLU A 66 5.32 -14.99 17.71
N ALA A 67 5.32 -14.14 18.74
CA ALA A 67 4.13 -13.43 19.18
C ALA A 67 3.66 -12.41 18.13
N VAL A 68 4.59 -11.66 17.51
CA VAL A 68 4.26 -10.71 16.44
C VAL A 68 3.76 -11.43 15.19
N GLU A 69 4.41 -12.51 14.76
CA GLU A 69 3.95 -13.32 13.62
C GLU A 69 2.56 -13.93 13.88
N THR A 70 2.30 -14.36 15.11
CA THR A 70 0.97 -14.86 15.52
C THR A 70 -0.08 -13.76 15.50
N LEU A 71 0.26 -12.55 15.99
CA LEU A 71 -0.65 -11.41 15.97
C LEU A 71 -0.97 -10.95 14.54
N ASP A 72 0.03 -10.87 13.66
CA ASP A 72 -0.17 -10.54 12.24
C ASP A 72 -1.11 -11.54 11.57
N LYS A 73 -0.90 -12.84 11.82
CA LYS A 73 -1.77 -13.90 11.32
C LYS A 73 -3.21 -13.77 11.84
N LEU A 74 -3.38 -13.62 13.16
CA LEU A 74 -4.71 -13.46 13.77
C LEU A 74 -5.41 -12.21 13.26
N THR A 75 -4.68 -11.10 13.06
CA THR A 75 -5.21 -9.86 12.52
C THR A 75 -5.81 -10.08 11.14
N MET A 76 -5.09 -10.76 10.24
CA MET A 76 -5.60 -11.10 8.91
C MET A 76 -6.79 -12.07 8.97
N GLU A 77 -6.74 -13.09 9.82
CA GLU A 77 -7.85 -14.03 10.00
C GLU A 77 -9.12 -13.31 10.48
N TYR A 78 -9.01 -12.46 11.49
CA TYR A 78 -10.15 -11.70 12.02
C TYR A 78 -10.69 -10.69 10.99
N LEU A 79 -9.82 -9.93 10.33
CA LEU A 79 -10.19 -8.98 9.28
C LEU A 79 -11.08 -9.61 8.21
N PHE A 80 -10.74 -10.83 7.77
CA PHE A 80 -11.49 -11.55 6.74
C PHE A 80 -12.61 -12.45 7.28
N SER A 81 -12.67 -12.67 8.59
CA SER A 81 -13.82 -13.30 9.26
C SER A 81 -15.00 -12.33 9.41
N GLU A 82 -14.71 -11.03 9.46
CA GLU A 82 -15.70 -9.97 9.52
C GLU A 82 -16.29 -9.63 8.14
N ASN A 83 -17.24 -8.69 8.14
CA ASN A 83 -17.84 -8.22 6.90
C ASN A 83 -16.86 -7.36 6.09
N SER A 84 -16.23 -7.99 5.09
CA SER A 84 -15.27 -7.38 4.18
C SER A 84 -15.87 -6.96 2.83
N THR A 85 -17.20 -6.82 2.70
CA THR A 85 -17.85 -6.53 1.40
C THR A 85 -17.35 -5.26 0.71
N GLY A 86 -16.87 -4.26 1.47
CA GLY A 86 -16.32 -3.03 0.90
C GLY A 86 -15.12 -3.24 -0.03
N ILE A 87 -14.39 -4.35 0.14
CA ILE A 87 -13.27 -4.74 -0.74
C ILE A 87 -13.73 -4.98 -2.19
N ASN A 88 -15.02 -5.29 -2.41
CA ASN A 88 -15.57 -5.41 -3.76
C ASN A 88 -15.57 -4.06 -4.48
N ASP A 89 -16.04 -3.02 -3.81
CA ASP A 89 -16.11 -1.67 -4.37
C ASP A 89 -14.69 -1.11 -4.57
N GLU A 90 -13.79 -1.37 -3.61
CA GLU A 90 -12.37 -1.02 -3.75
C GLU A 90 -11.76 -1.67 -4.99
N ALA A 91 -12.01 -2.96 -5.23
CA ALA A 91 -11.50 -3.63 -6.43
C ALA A 91 -12.09 -3.05 -7.73
N VAL A 92 -13.35 -2.61 -7.72
CA VAL A 92 -13.97 -1.91 -8.86
C VAL A 92 -13.29 -0.56 -9.12
N VAL A 93 -13.01 0.20 -8.05
CA VAL A 93 -12.29 1.49 -8.10
C VAL A 93 -10.86 1.26 -8.60
N CYS A 94 -10.05 0.44 -7.94
CA CYS A 94 -8.65 0.22 -8.28
C CYS A 94 -8.44 -0.32 -9.70
N LEU A 95 -9.38 -1.14 -10.20
CA LEU A 95 -9.30 -1.70 -11.56
C LEU A 95 -9.95 -0.82 -12.64
N LYS A 96 -10.49 0.34 -12.26
CA LYS A 96 -11.22 1.27 -13.15
C LYS A 96 -12.33 0.56 -13.92
N LYS A 97 -13.07 -0.33 -13.24
CA LYS A 97 -14.17 -1.13 -13.84
C LYS A 97 -15.56 -0.58 -13.55
N GLY A 98 -15.66 0.47 -12.74
CA GLY A 98 -16.91 1.20 -12.51
C GLY A 98 -17.27 2.15 -13.67
N PRO A 99 -18.17 3.10 -13.43
CA PRO A 99 -18.46 4.19 -14.36
C PRO A 99 -17.20 4.99 -14.71
N GLN A 100 -17.21 5.67 -15.87
CA GLN A 100 -16.13 6.61 -16.21
C GLN A 100 -16.08 7.76 -15.21
N GLY A 101 -14.88 8.24 -14.87
CA GLY A 101 -14.70 9.37 -13.95
C GLY A 101 -14.67 8.97 -12.47
N LEU A 102 -14.61 7.68 -12.15
CA LEU A 102 -14.64 7.18 -10.78
C LEU A 102 -13.46 7.66 -9.93
N TRP A 103 -12.31 7.94 -10.55
CA TRP A 103 -11.14 8.52 -9.84
C TRP A 103 -11.19 10.05 -9.76
N GLY A 104 -12.23 10.69 -10.29
CA GLY A 104 -12.38 12.14 -10.29
C GLY A 104 -11.20 12.83 -10.97
N ALA A 105 -10.60 13.83 -10.30
CA ALA A 105 -9.45 14.55 -10.83
C ALA A 105 -8.23 13.63 -11.07
N CYS A 106 -8.11 12.54 -10.31
CA CYS A 106 -7.01 11.58 -10.45
C CYS A 106 -7.16 10.64 -11.67
N GLU A 107 -8.23 10.78 -12.47
CA GLU A 107 -8.30 10.13 -13.80
C GLU A 107 -7.12 10.54 -14.69
N ASP A 108 -6.66 11.80 -14.54
CA ASP A 108 -5.43 12.34 -15.12
C ASP A 108 -4.54 12.85 -13.98
N LEU A 109 -3.74 11.94 -13.42
CA LEU A 109 -2.83 12.25 -12.31
C LEU A 109 -1.88 13.44 -12.62
N PRO A 110 -1.23 13.54 -13.79
CA PRO A 110 -0.47 14.73 -14.16
C PRO A 110 -1.28 16.03 -14.12
N ALA A 111 -2.53 16.03 -14.60
CA ALA A 111 -3.40 17.21 -14.52
C ALA A 111 -3.75 17.56 -13.07
N TYR A 112 -4.06 16.56 -12.25
CA TYR A 112 -4.32 16.74 -10.83
C TYR A 112 -3.11 17.36 -10.11
N ILE A 113 -1.89 16.87 -10.36
CA ILE A 113 -0.67 17.40 -9.72
C ILE A 113 -0.48 18.89 -10.06
N ARG A 114 -0.70 19.29 -11.31
CA ARG A 114 -0.63 20.72 -11.70
C ARG A 114 -1.64 21.57 -10.93
N GLN A 115 -2.87 21.08 -10.77
CA GLN A 115 -3.91 21.78 -10.01
C GLN A 115 -3.57 21.86 -8.52
N LEU A 116 -3.00 20.78 -7.96
CA LEU A 116 -2.56 20.74 -6.57
C LEU A 116 -1.43 21.76 -6.32
N VAL A 117 -0.43 21.83 -7.18
CA VAL A 117 0.66 22.82 -7.09
C VAL A 117 0.09 24.24 -7.13
N GLN A 118 -0.83 24.54 -8.05
CA GLN A 118 -1.46 25.85 -8.14
C GLN A 118 -2.22 26.19 -6.84
N SER A 119 -3.00 25.25 -6.31
CA SER A 119 -3.74 25.44 -5.07
C SER A 119 -2.81 25.71 -3.88
N GLU A 120 -1.69 24.99 -3.77
CA GLU A 120 -0.69 25.21 -2.71
C GLU A 120 0.03 26.56 -2.87
N GLN A 121 0.29 27.00 -4.11
CA GLN A 121 0.84 28.33 -4.38
C GLN A 121 -0.13 29.43 -3.92
N GLU A 122 -1.40 29.33 -4.30
CA GLU A 122 -2.45 30.29 -3.91
C GLU A 122 -2.62 30.32 -2.39
N HIS A 123 -2.65 29.16 -1.73
CA HIS A 123 -2.73 29.05 -0.28
C HIS A 123 -1.54 29.75 0.40
N ARG A 124 -0.31 29.55 -0.08
CA ARG A 124 0.88 30.20 0.48
C ARG A 124 0.93 31.71 0.23
N GLN A 125 0.36 32.19 -0.87
CA GLN A 125 0.22 33.64 -1.09
C GLN A 125 -0.70 34.28 -0.04
N GLN A 126 -1.77 33.58 0.36
CA GLN A 126 -2.69 34.01 1.41
C GLN A 126 -2.12 33.78 2.82
N HIS A 127 -1.25 32.78 2.97
CA HIS A 127 -0.60 32.40 4.22
C HIS A 127 0.92 32.31 4.07
N PRO A 128 1.65 33.44 4.05
CA PRO A 128 3.09 33.45 3.74
C PRO A 128 3.98 32.70 4.74
N GLN A 129 3.47 32.40 5.94
CA GLN A 129 4.15 31.62 6.97
C GLN A 129 3.98 30.10 6.77
N THR A 130 3.15 29.68 5.81
CA THR A 130 2.93 28.26 5.52
C THR A 130 4.10 27.69 4.73
N GLU A 131 4.70 26.66 5.31
CA GLU A 131 5.74 25.85 4.67
C GLU A 131 5.23 25.13 3.41
N ALA A 132 6.15 24.79 2.51
CA ALA A 132 5.80 24.03 1.31
C ALA A 132 5.28 22.62 1.67
N LEU A 133 4.27 22.13 0.93
CA LEU A 133 3.73 20.79 1.12
C LEU A 133 4.80 19.74 0.78
N GLN A 134 5.10 18.86 1.73
CA GLN A 134 6.06 17.78 1.56
C GLN A 134 5.34 16.47 1.28
N LEU A 135 5.54 15.90 0.09
CA LEU A 135 5.01 14.61 -0.28
C LEU A 135 6.11 13.56 -0.25
N LYS A 136 5.94 12.52 0.58
CA LYS A 136 6.82 11.36 0.63
C LYS A 136 6.07 10.11 0.20
N ALA A 137 6.51 9.48 -0.89
CA ALA A 137 6.03 8.18 -1.32
C ALA A 137 6.99 7.09 -0.84
N VAL A 138 6.43 6.03 -0.26
CA VAL A 138 7.18 4.87 0.22
C VAL A 138 6.68 3.64 -0.55
N PHE A 139 7.58 2.99 -1.28
CA PHE A 139 7.30 1.83 -2.13
C PHE A 139 7.97 0.58 -1.61
N ALA A 140 7.32 -0.56 -1.79
CA ALA A 140 7.93 -1.85 -1.50
C ALA A 140 8.76 -2.33 -2.69
N ASP A 141 9.90 -2.99 -2.42
CA ASP A 141 10.78 -3.54 -3.45
C ASP A 141 10.04 -4.52 -4.39
N LYS A 142 9.15 -5.34 -3.82
CA LYS A 142 8.44 -6.42 -4.53
C LYS A 142 6.92 -6.27 -4.43
N ASP A 143 6.39 -5.07 -4.65
CA ASP A 143 4.93 -4.83 -4.73
C ASP A 143 4.34 -5.43 -6.02
N SER A 144 3.50 -6.45 -5.89
CA SER A 144 2.83 -7.13 -7.01
C SER A 144 1.54 -6.46 -7.47
N MET A 145 0.98 -5.55 -6.68
CA MET A 145 -0.28 -4.86 -6.95
C MET A 145 -0.05 -3.75 -7.98
N ILE A 146 0.96 -2.90 -7.75
CA ILE A 146 1.31 -1.80 -8.67
C ILE A 146 2.49 -2.17 -9.60
N GLY A 147 3.39 -3.04 -9.13
CA GLY A 147 4.62 -3.39 -9.84
C GLY A 147 5.58 -2.21 -10.04
N PRO A 148 6.78 -2.48 -10.58
CA PRO A 148 7.78 -1.45 -10.84
C PRO A 148 7.32 -0.42 -11.89
N LYS A 149 6.35 -0.77 -12.75
CA LYS A 149 5.78 0.15 -13.73
C LYS A 149 4.88 1.20 -13.07
N GLY A 150 4.04 0.78 -12.11
CA GLY A 150 3.16 1.70 -11.38
C GLY A 150 3.96 2.70 -10.54
N GLN A 151 4.98 2.21 -9.83
CA GLN A 151 5.92 3.07 -9.11
C GLN A 151 6.56 4.11 -10.04
N LYS A 152 7.21 3.67 -11.12
CA LYS A 152 7.90 4.58 -12.05
C LYS A 152 6.96 5.58 -12.69
N TYR A 153 5.73 5.19 -12.99
CA TYR A 153 4.71 6.10 -13.51
C TYR A 153 4.40 7.20 -12.49
N PHE A 154 4.16 6.85 -11.23
CA PHE A 154 3.87 7.81 -10.16
C PHE A 154 5.05 8.77 -9.95
N GLU A 155 6.27 8.25 -9.81
CA GLU A 155 7.49 9.07 -9.68
C GLU A 155 7.69 10.01 -10.87
N HIS A 156 7.43 9.52 -12.10
CA HIS A 156 7.52 10.33 -13.30
C HIS A 156 6.53 11.49 -13.30
N CYS A 157 5.29 11.26 -12.85
CA CYS A 157 4.27 12.31 -12.76
C CYS A 157 4.69 13.48 -11.87
N PHE A 158 5.36 13.21 -10.74
CA PHE A 158 5.84 14.26 -9.83
C PHE A 158 7.16 14.89 -10.29
N THR A 159 8.07 14.12 -10.87
CA THR A 159 9.38 14.63 -11.31
C THR A 159 9.32 15.46 -12.60
N GLN A 160 8.29 15.28 -13.43
CA GLN A 160 8.05 16.13 -14.61
C GLN A 160 7.25 17.40 -14.29
N ALA A 161 6.59 17.45 -13.13
CA ALA A 161 5.82 18.61 -12.74
C ALA A 161 6.76 19.73 -12.25
N ASP A 162 6.49 20.96 -12.65
CA ASP A 162 7.08 22.12 -11.99
C ASP A 162 6.35 22.31 -10.65
N LEU A 163 7.01 21.95 -9.55
CA LEU A 163 6.45 22.07 -8.20
C LEU A 163 6.58 23.50 -7.65
N GLY A 164 7.29 24.41 -8.35
CA GLY A 164 7.35 25.84 -8.06
C GLY A 164 7.74 26.22 -6.63
N GLY A 165 8.43 25.34 -5.90
CA GLY A 165 8.74 25.52 -4.47
C GLY A 165 7.52 25.59 -3.55
N ALA A 166 6.31 25.33 -4.05
CA ALA A 166 5.10 25.17 -3.24
C ALA A 166 4.93 23.74 -2.73
N MET A 167 5.55 22.79 -3.44
CA MET A 167 5.60 21.39 -3.04
C MET A 167 7.02 20.83 -3.18
N SER A 168 7.30 19.78 -2.42
CA SER A 168 8.47 18.91 -2.62
C SER A 168 8.04 17.45 -2.67
N PHE A 169 8.77 16.65 -3.43
CA PHE A 169 8.48 15.23 -3.62
C PHE A 169 9.72 14.38 -3.33
N GLU A 170 9.57 13.38 -2.47
CA GLU A 170 10.55 12.33 -2.19
C GLU A 170 9.91 10.97 -2.45
N SER A 171 10.66 10.05 -3.06
CA SER A 171 10.29 8.65 -3.18
C SER A 171 11.38 7.78 -2.56
N VAL A 172 10.98 6.75 -1.82
CA VAL A 172 11.88 5.75 -1.26
C VAL A 172 11.36 4.34 -1.53
N VAL A 173 12.28 3.43 -1.87
CA VAL A 173 11.99 1.99 -1.96
C VAL A 173 12.56 1.30 -0.75
N VAL A 174 11.75 0.49 -0.08
CA VAL A 174 12.16 -0.30 1.09
C VAL A 174 12.58 -1.70 0.62
N PRO A 175 13.87 -2.07 0.71
CA PRO A 175 14.34 -3.38 0.28
C PRO A 175 13.63 -4.54 0.97
N ASP A 176 13.51 -5.67 0.27
CA ASP A 176 12.99 -6.93 0.81
C ASP A 176 11.57 -6.88 1.40
N THR A 177 10.79 -5.85 1.03
CA THR A 177 9.37 -5.74 1.36
C THR A 177 8.48 -5.99 0.14
N ASP A 178 7.24 -6.31 0.41
CA ASP A 178 6.13 -6.41 -0.55
C ASP A 178 4.93 -5.57 -0.07
N HIS A 179 3.80 -5.69 -0.78
CA HIS A 179 2.59 -4.91 -0.55
C HIS A 179 2.10 -4.96 0.90
N ASP A 180 2.18 -6.13 1.54
CA ASP A 180 1.66 -6.33 2.89
C ASP A 180 2.71 -6.06 3.96
N SER A 181 3.98 -6.36 3.68
CA SER A 181 5.04 -6.30 4.69
C SER A 181 5.65 -4.91 4.89
N ILE A 182 5.52 -3.98 3.94
CA ILE A 182 6.16 -2.66 4.04
C ILE A 182 5.76 -1.86 5.29
N TRP A 183 4.49 -1.97 5.71
CA TRP A 183 3.96 -1.28 6.89
C TRP A 183 4.07 -2.10 8.17
N SER A 184 4.62 -3.31 8.10
CA SER A 184 4.85 -4.13 9.28
C SER A 184 5.76 -3.39 10.27
N THR A 185 5.48 -3.58 11.56
CA THR A 185 6.33 -3.08 12.65
C THR A 185 7.80 -3.51 12.50
N ARG A 186 8.06 -4.62 11.80
CA ARG A 186 9.39 -5.15 11.49
C ARG A 186 10.25 -4.22 10.63
N THR A 187 9.64 -3.44 9.73
CA THR A 187 10.38 -2.56 8.82
C THR A 187 10.80 -1.26 9.50
N GLY A 188 10.11 -0.86 10.57
CA GLY A 188 10.26 0.44 11.23
C GLY A 188 9.84 1.63 10.34
N VAL A 189 9.29 1.38 9.15
CA VAL A 189 8.93 2.42 8.17
C VAL A 189 7.83 3.31 8.71
N LEU A 190 6.76 2.72 9.24
CA LEU A 190 5.64 3.46 9.80
C LEU A 190 6.08 4.33 10.99
N GLU A 191 6.86 3.76 11.90
CA GLU A 191 7.41 4.49 13.05
C GLU A 191 8.26 5.69 12.59
N LYS A 192 9.20 5.46 11.67
CA LYS A 192 10.05 6.53 11.12
C LYS A 192 9.21 7.62 10.46
N LEU A 193 8.20 7.24 9.66
CA LEU A 193 7.32 8.19 8.98
C LEU A 193 6.57 9.07 9.99
N MET A 194 6.03 8.48 11.06
CA MET A 194 5.34 9.24 12.11
C MET A 194 6.28 10.22 12.83
N TRP A 195 7.54 9.82 13.07
CA TRP A 195 8.54 10.72 13.64
C TRP A 195 8.94 11.84 12.68
N ASP A 196 9.09 11.55 11.38
CA ASP A 196 9.37 12.55 10.36
C ASP A 196 8.23 13.58 10.29
N ILE A 197 6.97 13.15 10.28
CA ILE A 197 5.79 14.02 10.33
C ILE A 197 5.79 14.89 11.60
N LYS A 198 6.06 14.30 12.76
CA LYS A 198 6.09 15.03 14.03
C LYS A 198 7.16 16.13 14.04
N LYS A 199 8.33 15.89 13.44
CA LYS A 199 9.40 16.90 13.34
C LYS A 199 9.01 18.08 12.44
N ILE A 200 8.18 17.85 11.42
CA ILE A 200 7.70 18.90 10.51
C ILE A 200 6.57 19.72 11.17
N ALA A 201 5.78 19.11 12.04
CA ALA A 201 4.67 19.77 12.73
C ALA A 201 5.05 20.62 13.95
N GLN A 202 6.34 20.67 14.31
CA GLN A 202 6.90 21.43 15.44
C GLN A 202 7.56 22.71 14.96
#